data_AF-A0A395YBB2-F1
#
_entry.id   AF-A0A395YBB2-F1
#
_cell.length_a   1.000
_cell.length_b   1.000
_cell.length_c   1.000
_cell.angle_alpha   90.00
_cell.angle_beta   90.00
_cell.angle_gamma   90.00
#
_symmetry.space_group_name_H-M   'P 1'
#
loop_
_entity.id
_entity.type
_entity.pdbx_description
1 polymer ?
#
loop_
_entity_poly.entity_id
_entity_poly.type
_entity_poly.pdbx_seq_one_letter_code
_entity_poly.pdbx_strand_id
1 'polypeptide(L)'
;MNVKDDPLQVVKEIAECRYIISSSLHGLIVADSLGIPNMYLVFGDRLLGDGYKFEDYYSAYGVEAQPRDLRTEKAPELTEIEEQYQILPEMVEEKKRQMKAAFPYPVKNR
;
A
#
# COMPACT_ATOMS: atom_id res chain seq x y z
N MET A 1 -11.14 5.95 6.23
CA MET A 1 -10.07 6.96 6.30
C MET A 1 -10.22 7.95 5.15
N ASN A 2 -10.19 9.25 5.44
CA ASN A 2 -10.23 10.28 4.41
C ASN A 2 -8.81 10.83 4.23
N VAL A 3 -8.26 10.74 3.02
CA VAL A 3 -6.91 11.21 2.70
C VAL A 3 -6.73 12.74 2.81
N LYS A 4 -7.80 13.49 3.11
CA LYS A 4 -7.78 14.93 3.34
C LYS A 4 -7.58 15.33 4.81
N ASP A 5 -7.63 14.35 5.72
CA ASP A 5 -7.36 14.60 7.14
C ASP A 5 -5.86 14.84 7.36
N ASP A 6 -5.50 15.37 8.53
CA ASP A 6 -4.10 15.63 8.85
C ASP A 6 -3.26 14.35 8.65
N PRO A 7 -2.14 14.40 7.87
CA PRO A 7 -1.38 13.20 7.53
C PRO A 7 -0.88 12.43 8.76
N LEU A 8 -0.55 13.11 9.87
CA LEU A 8 -0.09 12.45 11.08
C LEU A 8 -1.24 11.71 11.78
N GLN A 9 -2.45 12.24 11.70
CA GLN A 9 -3.64 11.57 12.23
C GLN A 9 -3.93 10.28 11.45
N VAL A 10 -3.91 10.35 10.11
CA VAL A 10 -4.14 9.17 9.25
C VAL A 10 -3.07 8.09 9.50
N VAL A 11 -1.81 8.48 9.61
CA VAL A 11 -0.71 7.54 9.89
C VAL A 11 -0.89 6.88 11.26
N LYS A 12 -1.30 7.62 12.30
CA LYS A 12 -1.57 7.06 13.63
C LYS A 12 -2.69 6.02 13.60
N GLU A 13 -3.80 6.34 12.93
CA GLU A 13 -4.93 5.42 12.82
C GLU A 13 -4.56 4.14 12.06
N ILE A 14 -3.74 4.26 11.01
CA ILE A 14 -3.22 3.09 10.28
C ILE A 14 -2.28 2.28 11.19
N ALA A 15 -1.41 2.92 11.96
CA ALA A 15 -0.47 2.26 12.86
C ALA A 15 -1.15 1.48 14.01
N GLU A 16 -2.41 1.79 14.34
CA GLU A 16 -3.20 1.05 15.33
C GLU A 16 -3.84 -0.23 14.75
N CYS A 17 -3.84 -0.40 13.43
CA CYS A 17 -4.46 -1.54 12.76
C CYS A 17 -3.49 -2.72 12.61
N ARG A 18 -4.03 -3.95 12.69
CA ARG A 18 -3.27 -5.19 12.39
C ARG A 18 -3.22 -5.53 10.90
N TYR A 19 -4.25 -5.11 10.16
CA TYR A 19 -4.42 -5.36 8.74
C TYR A 19 -5.10 -4.15 8.10
N ILE A 20 -4.78 -3.85 6.85
CA ILE A 20 -5.40 -2.75 6.10
C ILE A 20 -6.05 -3.30 4.82
N ILE A 21 -7.29 -2.91 4.55
CA ILE A 21 -7.94 -3.15 3.26
C ILE A 21 -8.29 -1.79 2.69
N SER A 22 -7.86 -1.51 1.47
CA SER A 22 -7.98 -0.16 0.91
C SER A 22 -8.21 -0.17 -0.60
N SER A 23 -9.13 0.70 -1.06
CA SER A 23 -9.27 1.10 -2.46
C SER A 23 -8.48 2.36 -2.81
N SER A 24 -7.77 2.93 -1.85
CA SER A 24 -6.89 4.08 -2.01
C SER A 24 -5.43 3.62 -1.99
N LEU A 25 -4.68 3.98 -3.05
CA LEU A 25 -3.25 3.70 -3.14
C LEU A 25 -2.47 4.27 -1.95
N HIS A 26 -2.84 5.45 -1.44
CA HIS A 26 -2.18 6.03 -0.27
C HIS A 26 -2.33 5.15 0.97
N GLY A 27 -3.49 4.51 1.16
CA GLY A 27 -3.69 3.59 2.28
C GLY A 27 -2.78 2.37 2.20
N LEU A 28 -2.58 1.84 0.99
CA LEU A 28 -1.68 0.70 0.74
C LEU A 28 -0.22 1.09 0.99
N ILE A 29 0.24 2.21 0.40
CA ILE A 29 1.61 2.72 0.57
C ILE A 29 1.93 2.96 2.05
N VAL A 30 1.01 3.59 2.80
CA VAL A 30 1.25 3.87 4.22
C VAL A 30 1.31 2.57 5.02
N ALA A 31 0.43 1.60 4.75
CA ALA A 31 0.46 0.29 5.39
C ALA A 31 1.80 -0.45 5.11
N ASP A 32 2.24 -0.48 3.85
CA ASP A 32 3.53 -1.05 3.46
C ASP A 32 4.70 -0.35 4.16
N SER A 33 4.65 0.97 4.29
CA SER A 33 5.70 1.75 4.95
C SER A 33 5.84 1.43 6.44
N LEU A 34 4.77 0.93 7.06
CA LEU A 34 4.67 0.52 8.46
C LEU A 34 4.81 -1.01 8.64
N GLY A 35 4.96 -1.77 7.56
CA GLY A 35 5.01 -3.23 7.59
C GLY A 35 3.69 -3.89 8.00
N ILE A 36 2.57 -3.23 7.76
CA ILE A 36 1.23 -3.73 8.09
C ILE A 36 0.68 -4.48 6.87
N PRO A 37 0.34 -5.78 6.97
CA PRO A 37 -0.23 -6.55 5.88
C PRO A 37 -1.49 -5.88 5.34
N ASN A 38 -1.57 -5.77 4.01
CA ASN A 38 -2.67 -5.08 3.37
C ASN A 38 -3.15 -5.74 2.07
N MET A 39 -4.40 -5.44 1.71
CA MET A 39 -5.05 -5.92 0.50
C MET A 39 -5.64 -4.77 -0.32
N TYR A 40 -5.31 -4.76 -1.61
CA TYR A 40 -5.92 -3.86 -2.59
C TYR A 40 -7.34 -4.32 -2.90
N LEU A 41 -8.30 -3.41 -2.70
CA LEU A 41 -9.72 -3.71 -2.85
C LEU A 41 -10.39 -2.76 -3.84
N VAL A 42 -11.32 -3.28 -4.63
CA VAL A 42 -12.17 -2.50 -5.52
C VAL A 42 -13.62 -2.61 -5.08
N PHE A 43 -14.29 -1.46 -4.94
CA PHE A 43 -15.73 -1.38 -4.70
C PHE A 43 -16.39 -0.50 -5.76
N GLY A 44 -17.44 -1.02 -6.41
CA GLY A 44 -18.22 -0.32 -7.43
C GLY A 44 -17.52 -0.15 -8.80
N ASP A 45 -18.23 0.44 -9.76
CA ASP A 45 -17.80 0.52 -11.17
C ASP A 45 -16.83 1.67 -11.48
N ARG A 46 -16.51 2.50 -10.48
CA ARG A 46 -15.60 3.63 -10.63
C ARG A 46 -14.34 3.41 -9.82
N LEU A 47 -13.33 2.83 -10.45
CA LEU A 47 -11.96 3.23 -10.15
C LEU A 47 -11.89 4.74 -10.43
N LEU A 48 -11.52 5.55 -9.42
CA LEU A 48 -11.14 6.93 -9.67
C LEU A 48 -9.78 6.90 -10.40
N GLY A 49 -9.84 6.79 -11.73
CA GLY A 49 -8.71 6.59 -12.65
C GLY A 49 -8.84 5.30 -13.48
N ASP A 50 -7.83 5.02 -14.28
CA ASP A 50 -7.68 3.83 -15.15
C ASP A 50 -7.04 2.62 -14.45
N GLY A 51 -6.76 2.71 -13.14
CA GLY A 51 -6.09 1.65 -12.37
C GLY A 51 -4.56 1.62 -12.53
N TYR A 52 -4.01 2.37 -13.49
CA TYR A 52 -2.59 2.35 -13.85
C TYR A 52 -1.66 2.65 -12.67
N LYS A 53 -2.04 3.56 -11.78
CA LYS A 53 -1.25 3.90 -10.59
C LYS A 53 -0.99 2.72 -9.65
N PHE A 54 -1.90 1.75 -9.60
CA PHE A 54 -1.72 0.54 -8.78
C PHE A 54 -0.75 -0.39 -9.50
N GLU A 55 -0.96 -0.65 -10.79
CA GLU A 55 -0.04 -1.45 -11.60
C GLU A 55 1.40 -0.91 -11.53
N ASP A 56 1.59 0.41 -11.69
CA ASP A 56 2.89 1.08 -11.56
C ASP A 56 3.52 0.84 -10.18
N TYR A 57 2.77 1.07 -9.10
CA TYR A 57 3.25 0.86 -7.73
C TYR A 57 3.69 -0.59 -7.47
N TYR A 58 2.84 -1.56 -7.79
CA TYR A 58 3.14 -2.98 -7.58
C TYR A 58 4.31 -3.44 -8.47
N SER A 59 4.38 -2.95 -9.71
CA SER A 59 5.48 -3.27 -10.64
C SER A 59 6.84 -2.79 -10.14
N ALA A 60 6.89 -1.71 -9.35
CA ALA A 60 8.13 -1.24 -8.73
C ALA A 60 8.75 -2.28 -7.78
N TYR A 61 7.95 -3.21 -7.27
CA TYR A 61 8.36 -4.33 -6.43
C TYR A 61 8.47 -5.66 -7.19
N GLY A 62 8.23 -5.66 -8.50
CA GLY A 62 8.24 -6.87 -9.32
C GLY A 62 7.05 -7.80 -9.07
N VAL A 63 5.94 -7.26 -8.56
CA VAL A 63 4.70 -8.00 -8.31
C VAL A 63 3.57 -7.42 -9.15
N GLU A 64 2.57 -8.24 -9.45
CA GLU A 64 1.37 -7.81 -10.17
C GLU A 64 0.31 -7.34 -9.19
N ALA A 65 -0.34 -6.20 -9.49
CA ALA A 65 -1.47 -5.73 -8.72
C ALA A 65 -2.65 -6.70 -8.87
N GLN A 66 -3.05 -7.33 -7.77
CA GLN A 66 -4.19 -8.26 -7.71
C GLN A 66 -5.30 -7.66 -6.83
N PRO A 67 -6.22 -6.85 -7.39
CA PRO A 67 -7.34 -6.34 -6.62
C PRO A 67 -8.33 -7.45 -6.26
N ARG A 68 -8.82 -7.44 -5.01
CA ARG A 68 -10.05 -8.15 -4.65
C ARG A 68 -11.25 -7.31 -5.02
N ASP A 69 -12.10 -7.83 -5.90
CA ASP A 69 -13.29 -7.14 -6.40
C ASP A 69 -14.53 -7.53 -5.61
N LEU A 70 -15.00 -6.68 -4.69
CA LEU A 70 -16.17 -6.96 -3.86
C LEU A 70 -17.50 -6.96 -4.63
N ARG A 71 -17.50 -6.65 -5.93
CA ARG A 71 -18.70 -6.79 -6.78
C ARG A 71 -18.93 -8.25 -7.16
N THR A 72 -17.86 -9.05 -7.23
CA THR A 72 -17.88 -10.43 -7.72
C THR A 72 -17.38 -11.43 -6.67
N GLU A 73 -16.56 -10.98 -5.74
CA GLU A 73 -15.96 -11.77 -4.68
C GLU A 73 -16.51 -11.40 -3.30
N LYS A 74 -16.32 -12.29 -2.32
CA LYS A 74 -16.67 -12.02 -0.92
C LYS A 74 -15.61 -11.16 -0.26
N ALA A 75 -15.98 -10.52 0.85
CA ALA A 75 -15.02 -9.87 1.73
C ALA A 75 -13.97 -10.90 2.21
N PRO A 76 -12.68 -10.52 2.25
CA PRO A 76 -11.62 -11.43 2.66
C PRO A 76 -11.69 -11.73 4.16
N GLU A 77 -11.33 -12.95 4.52
CA GLU A 77 -10.97 -13.32 5.89
C GLU A 77 -9.60 -12.74 6.25
N LEU A 78 -9.34 -12.55 7.55
CA LEU A 78 -8.07 -11.95 8.01
C LEU A 78 -6.84 -12.76 7.57
N THR A 79 -6.96 -14.09 7.48
CA THR A 79 -5.89 -14.97 7.01
C THR A 79 -5.59 -14.77 5.53
N GLU A 80 -6.62 -14.51 4.71
CA GLU A 80 -6.42 -14.26 3.27
C GLU A 80 -5.63 -12.98 3.02
N ILE A 81 -5.78 -11.96 3.88
CA ILE A 81 -5.01 -10.71 3.79
C ILE A 81 -3.52 -10.98 4.02
N GLU A 82 -3.20 -11.85 4.96
CA GLU A 82 -1.81 -12.21 5.28
C GLU A 82 -1.19 -13.08 4.19
N GLU A 83 -1.94 -14.07 3.68
CA GLU A 83 -1.48 -14.99 2.64
C GLU A 83 -1.28 -14.31 1.28
N GLN A 84 -2.10 -13.30 0.97
CA GLN A 84 -2.02 -12.56 -0.29
C GLN A 84 -1.17 -11.29 -0.18
N TYR A 85 -0.53 -11.05 0.96
CA TYR A 85 0.32 -9.88 1.13
C TYR A 85 1.63 -10.03 0.32
N GLN A 86 1.79 -9.18 -0.71
CA GLN A 86 2.88 -9.33 -1.68
C GLN A 86 4.12 -8.47 -1.39
N ILE A 87 3.94 -7.29 -0.79
CA ILE A 87 5.02 -6.30 -0.62
C ILE A 87 5.59 -6.45 0.78
N LEU A 88 6.62 -7.27 0.93
CA LEU A 88 7.20 -7.53 2.25
C LEU A 88 7.99 -6.33 2.80
N PRO A 89 8.09 -6.13 4.13
CA PRO A 89 8.79 -5.00 4.74
C PRO A 89 10.24 -4.83 4.24
N GLU A 90 10.96 -5.93 4.00
CA GLU A 90 12.32 -5.90 3.45
C GLU A 90 12.40 -5.31 2.04
N MET A 91 11.37 -5.51 1.22
CA MET A 91 11.31 -4.95 -0.14
C MET A 91 11.12 -3.44 -0.06
N VAL A 92 10.30 -2.98 0.89
CA VAL A 92 10.07 -1.56 1.17
C VAL A 92 11.35 -0.89 1.67
N GLU A 93 12.07 -1.52 2.60
CA GLU A 93 13.35 -1.00 3.10
C GLU A 93 14.41 -0.93 2.00
N GLU A 94 14.49 -1.94 1.14
CA GLU A 94 15.37 -1.92 -0.02
C GLU A 94 15.00 -0.78 -0.99
N LYS A 95 13.70 -0.56 -1.24
CA LYS A 95 13.24 0.56 -2.09
C LYS A 95 13.60 1.91 -1.48
N LYS A 96 13.42 2.09 -0.16
CA LYS A 96 13.85 3.29 0.58
C LYS A 96 15.36 3.51 0.45
N ARG A 97 16.17 2.44 0.52
CA ARG A 97 17.63 2.50 0.33
C ARG A 97 18.00 2.92 -1.10
N GLN A 98 17.41 2.30 -2.11
CA GLN A 98 17.61 2.64 -3.53
C GLN A 98 17.26 4.11 -3.80
N MET A 99 16.13 4.58 -3.26
CA MET A 99 15.68 5.97 -3.43
C MET A 99 16.66 6.97 -2.80
N LYS A 100 17.21 6.67 -1.61
CA LYS A 100 18.25 7.49 -0.99
C LYS A 100 19.55 7.47 -1.79
N ALA A 101 19.94 6.32 -2.33
CA ALA A 101 21.16 6.16 -3.11
C ALA A 101 21.08 6.86 -4.49
N ALA A 102 19.89 6.96 -5.07
CA ALA A 102 19.65 7.69 -6.31
C ALA A 102 19.69 9.22 -6.12
N PHE A 103 19.70 9.71 -4.88
CA PHE A 103 19.73 11.14 -4.61
C PHE A 103 21.10 11.72 -4.99
N PRO A 104 21.16 12.76 -5.84
CA PRO A 104 22.42 13.28 -6.38
C PRO A 104 23.28 14.03 -5.34
N TYR A 105 22.79 14.17 -4.10
CA TYR A 105 23.48 14.86 -3.02
C TYR A 105 23.79 13.89 -1.87
N PRO A 106 24.93 14.05 -1.19
CA PRO A 106 25.26 13.21 -0.04
C PRO A 106 24.21 13.35 1.06
N VAL A 107 23.89 12.21 1.70
CA VAL A 107 22.98 12.16 2.85
C VAL A 107 23.55 13.06 3.94
N LYS A 108 22.87 14.17 4.23
CA LYS A 108 23.23 15.01 5.38
C LYS A 108 22.77 14.29 6.64
N ASN A 109 23.70 13.75 7.41
CA ASN A 109 23.41 13.32 8.77
C ASN A 109 23.02 14.56 9.59
N ARG A 110 21.75 14.62 10.02
CA ARG A 110 21.29 15.53 11.05
C ARG A 110 21.09 14.75 12.34
#